data_AF-A0AAE3TCH3-F1
#
_entry.id   AF-A0AAE3TCH3-F1
#
_cell.length_a   1.000
_cell.length_b   1.000
_cell.length_c   1.000
_cell.angle_alpha   90.00
_cell.angle_beta   90.00
_cell.angle_gamma   90.00
#
_symmetry.space_group_name_H-M   'P 1'
#
loop_
_entity.id
_entity.type
_entity.pdbx_description
1 polymer ?
#
loop_
_entity_poly.entity_id
_entity_poly.type
_entity_poly.pdbx_seq_one_letter_code
_entity_poly.pdbx_strand_id
1 'polypeptide(L)'
;PFFVHLTEEARNVLQEFRVQCQVWEAEANGLLKGHIGKMPGLVVRVANVLAHLDWAFADGQEPVGSIERSHVARACHYVGEHLRHHAYRAYGASVLPAEQRNARRLAEIILSEGPRLVSRRDIQRRHLAGLQTADEIKRALDVLIDADWLAVVDSKTGGRRKAEYAVNPKLGGLK
;
A
#
# COMPACT_ATOMS: atom_id res chain seq x y z
N PRO A 1 23.46 -12.33 28.68
CA PRO A 1 23.00 -11.37 27.63
C PRO A 1 22.53 -10.06 28.29
N PHE A 2 22.99 -8.91 27.79
CA PHE A 2 22.54 -7.59 28.24
C PHE A 2 21.28 -7.19 27.47
N PHE A 3 20.20 -6.86 28.17
CA PHE A 3 18.92 -6.46 27.57
C PHE A 3 18.60 -5.02 27.97
N VAL A 4 18.22 -4.21 26.99
CA VAL A 4 17.71 -2.85 27.21
C VAL A 4 16.22 -2.86 26.89
N HIS A 5 15.40 -2.51 27.88
CA HIS A 5 13.94 -2.58 27.76
C HIS A 5 13.34 -1.20 27.46
N LEU A 6 12.22 -1.18 26.75
CA LEU A 6 11.40 0.02 26.61
C LEU A 6 10.62 0.25 27.91
N THR A 7 10.58 1.49 28.39
CA THR A 7 9.66 1.88 29.46
C THR A 7 8.20 1.74 29.00
N GLU A 8 7.26 1.82 29.93
CA GLU A 8 5.83 1.74 29.59
C GLU A 8 5.41 2.87 28.65
N GLU A 9 5.86 4.08 28.93
CA GLU A 9 5.61 5.27 28.13
C GLU A 9 6.23 5.15 26.74
N ALA A 10 7.42 4.57 26.63
CA ALA A 10 8.08 4.29 25.36
C ALA A 10 7.32 3.26 24.53
N ARG A 11 6.75 2.22 25.15
CA ARG A 11 5.90 1.22 24.49
C ARG A 11 4.61 1.84 23.96
N ASN A 12 4.00 2.76 24.71
CA ASN A 12 2.79 3.46 24.27
C ASN A 12 3.04 4.31 23.02
N VAL A 13 4.14 5.08 22.98
CA VAL A 13 4.52 5.86 21.80
C VAL A 13 4.83 4.95 20.59
N LEU A 14 5.51 3.82 20.81
CA LEU A 14 5.75 2.85 19.73
C LEU A 14 4.43 2.26 19.20
N GLN A 15 3.47 1.99 20.07
CA GLN A 15 2.17 1.47 19.67
C GLN A 15 1.37 2.49 18.86
N GLU A 16 1.36 3.76 19.26
CA GLU A 16 0.77 4.85 18.46
C GLU A 16 1.41 4.92 17.06
N PHE A 17 2.74 4.83 16.99
CA PHE A 17 3.45 4.81 15.71
C PHE A 17 3.10 3.58 14.85
N ARG A 18 2.85 2.42 15.45
CA ARG A 18 2.38 1.22 14.73
C ARG A 18 1.00 1.43 14.13
N VAL A 19 0.07 2.05 14.86
CA VAL A 19 -1.25 2.42 14.33
C VAL A 19 -1.10 3.40 13.16
N GLN A 20 -0.22 4.40 13.30
CA GLN A 20 0.06 5.33 12.22
C GLN A 20 0.65 4.64 10.97
N CYS A 21 1.54 3.65 11.16
CA CYS A 21 2.06 2.84 10.05
C CYS A 21 0.95 2.08 9.33
N GLN A 22 -0.04 1.52 10.05
CA GLN A 22 -1.18 0.82 9.44
C GLN A 22 -2.00 1.76 8.54
N VAL A 23 -2.19 3.02 8.97
CA VAL A 23 -2.84 4.04 8.14
C VAL A 23 -2.06 4.28 6.85
N TRP A 24 -0.73 4.47 6.94
CA TRP A 24 0.11 4.66 5.76
C TRP A 24 0.17 3.41 4.85
N GLU A 25 0.14 2.21 5.41
CA GLU A 25 0.09 0.95 4.65
C GLU A 25 -1.20 0.76 3.88
N ALA A 26 -2.32 1.33 4.36
CA ALA A 26 -3.59 1.30 3.65
C ALA A 26 -3.53 2.12 2.34
N GLU A 27 -2.74 3.19 2.33
CA GLU A 27 -2.56 4.08 1.19
C GLU A 27 -1.41 3.67 0.26
N ALA A 28 -0.45 2.89 0.78
CA ALA A 28 0.73 2.45 0.05
C ALA A 28 0.53 1.12 -0.68
N ASN A 29 1.32 0.89 -1.73
CA ASN A 29 1.33 -0.35 -2.50
C ASN A 29 2.75 -0.84 -2.76
N GLY A 30 2.89 -2.12 -3.14
CA GLY A 30 4.15 -2.70 -3.56
C GLY A 30 5.27 -2.58 -2.50
N LEU A 31 6.47 -2.23 -2.97
CA LEU A 31 7.67 -2.12 -2.12
C LEU A 31 7.52 -1.07 -1.02
N LEU A 32 6.82 0.05 -1.30
CA LEU A 32 6.60 1.09 -0.31
C LEU A 32 5.77 0.57 0.87
N LYS A 33 4.70 -0.18 0.60
CA LYS A 33 3.88 -0.80 1.65
C LYS A 33 4.72 -1.72 2.53
N GLY A 34 5.50 -2.61 1.91
CA GLY A 34 6.39 -3.52 2.64
C GLY A 34 7.51 -2.81 3.40
N HIS A 35 7.93 -1.62 2.96
CA HIS A 35 8.90 -0.81 3.70
C HIS A 35 8.25 -0.15 4.93
N ILE A 36 7.04 0.40 4.79
CA ILE A 36 6.28 0.99 5.91
C ILE A 36 6.04 -0.05 7.02
N GLY A 37 5.65 -1.27 6.67
CA GLY A 37 5.45 -2.35 7.66
C GLY A 37 6.68 -2.72 8.49
N LYS A 38 7.88 -2.33 8.04
CA LYS A 38 9.15 -2.56 8.75
C LYS A 38 9.58 -1.38 9.63
N MET A 39 8.93 -0.22 9.48
CA MET A 39 9.29 1.00 10.21
C MET A 39 9.20 0.88 11.73
N PRO A 40 8.22 0.19 12.34
CA PRO A 40 8.18 0.05 13.79
C PRO A 40 9.45 -0.61 14.36
N GLY A 41 9.97 -1.63 13.69
CA GLY A 41 11.23 -2.26 14.08
C GLY A 41 12.45 -1.36 13.84
N LEU A 42 12.40 -0.47 12.85
CA LEU A 42 13.44 0.54 12.62
C LEU A 42 13.43 1.62 13.72
N VAL A 43 12.25 2.07 14.15
CA VAL A 43 12.10 3.01 15.27
C VAL A 43 12.77 2.48 16.53
N VAL A 44 12.57 1.21 16.90
CA VAL A 44 13.21 0.61 18.08
C VAL A 44 14.74 0.65 17.97
N ARG A 45 15.29 0.30 16.79
CA ARG A 45 16.73 0.34 16.54
C ARG A 45 17.31 1.75 16.61
N VAL A 46 16.61 2.74 16.03
CA VAL A 46 17.02 4.14 16.09
C VAL A 46 16.92 4.68 17.51
N ALA A 47 15.84 4.38 18.24
CA ALA A 47 15.67 4.80 19.63
C ALA A 47 16.80 4.26 20.52
N ASN A 48 17.22 3.01 20.30
CA ASN A 48 18.37 2.44 21.00
C ASN A 48 19.67 3.21 20.72
N VAL A 49 19.93 3.56 19.46
CA VAL A 49 21.09 4.39 19.10
C VAL A 49 21.00 5.77 19.76
N LEU A 50 19.83 6.41 19.74
CA LEU A 50 19.63 7.72 20.35
C LEU A 50 19.89 7.69 21.86
N ALA A 51 19.42 6.66 22.57
CA ALA A 51 19.67 6.51 24.01
C ALA A 51 21.17 6.36 24.33
N HIS A 52 21.90 5.60 23.51
CA HIS A 52 23.35 5.43 23.68
C HIS A 52 24.14 6.68 23.31
N LEU A 53 23.67 7.46 22.32
CA LEU A 53 24.24 8.77 22.01
C LEU A 53 24.03 9.73 23.18
N ASP A 54 22.80 9.82 23.71
CA ASP A 54 22.50 10.68 24.86
C ASP A 54 23.36 10.29 26.09
N TRP A 55 23.54 8.99 26.33
CA TRP A 55 24.45 8.48 27.37
C TRP A 55 25.92 8.84 27.13
N ALA A 56 26.43 8.72 25.90
CA ALA A 56 27.82 9.03 25.58
C ALA A 56 28.18 10.51 25.80
N PHE A 57 27.18 11.41 25.83
CA PHE A 57 27.35 12.83 26.14
C PHE A 57 27.05 13.17 27.60
N ALA A 58 26.59 12.23 28.42
CA ALA A 58 26.22 12.46 29.81
C ALA A 58 27.33 12.00 30.76
N ASP A 59 28.05 12.96 31.34
CA ASP A 59 29.15 12.66 32.27
C ASP A 59 28.65 11.93 33.53
N GLY A 60 29.34 10.83 33.88
CA GLY A 60 29.12 10.10 35.13
C GLY A 60 27.80 9.33 35.21
N GLN A 61 27.09 9.11 34.10
CA GLN A 61 25.87 8.31 34.08
C GLN A 61 26.14 6.82 33.93
N GLU A 62 25.33 6.02 34.61
CA GLU A 62 25.29 4.57 34.41
C GLU A 62 24.95 4.22 32.95
N PRO A 63 25.44 3.07 32.44
CA PRO A 63 25.07 2.59 31.11
C PRO A 63 23.56 2.53 30.90
N VAL A 64 23.12 2.71 29.64
CA VAL A 64 21.70 2.72 29.26
C VAL A 64 20.97 1.47 29.77
N GLY A 65 20.14 1.65 30.81
CA GLY A 65 19.30 0.59 31.38
C GLY A 65 17.93 0.45 30.72
N SER A 66 17.44 1.54 30.12
CA SER A 66 16.11 1.60 29.49
C SER A 66 16.07 2.57 28.31
N ILE A 67 15.15 2.30 27.39
CA ILE A 67 14.79 3.23 26.32
C ILE A 67 13.57 4.03 26.76
N GLU A 68 13.82 5.28 27.10
CA GLU A 68 12.80 6.26 27.50
C GLU A 68 11.89 6.72 26.36
N ARG A 69 10.74 7.29 26.75
CA ARG A 69 9.72 7.88 25.85
C ARG A 69 10.33 8.86 24.84
N SER A 70 11.24 9.72 25.30
CA SER A 70 11.89 10.76 24.46
C SER A 70 12.68 10.16 23.30
N HIS A 71 13.40 9.06 23.54
CA HIS A 71 14.17 8.37 22.51
C HIS A 71 13.26 7.79 21.42
N VAL A 72 12.16 7.15 21.82
CA VAL A 72 11.17 6.61 20.87
C VAL A 72 10.47 7.73 20.12
N ALA A 73 10.07 8.82 20.79
CA ALA A 73 9.42 9.96 20.13
C ALA A 73 10.32 10.59 19.05
N ARG A 74 11.60 10.83 19.35
CA ARG A 74 12.59 11.33 18.38
C ARG A 74 12.79 10.35 17.23
N ALA A 75 12.87 9.05 17.52
CA ALA A 75 12.98 8.01 16.50
C ALA A 75 11.74 7.93 15.60
N CYS A 76 10.53 7.99 16.16
CA CYS A 76 9.28 8.05 15.41
C CYS A 76 9.24 9.25 14.48
N HIS A 77 9.64 10.44 14.97
CA HIS A 77 9.72 11.64 14.15
C HIS A 77 10.71 11.46 12.99
N TYR A 78 11.94 11.02 13.27
CA TYR A 78 12.96 10.82 12.23
C TYR A 78 12.53 9.76 11.19
N VAL A 79 12.05 8.61 11.63
CA VAL A 79 11.63 7.52 10.72
C VAL A 79 10.37 7.91 9.94
N GLY A 80 9.36 8.44 10.62
CA GLY A 80 8.06 8.76 10.05
C GLY A 80 8.03 9.99 9.16
N GLU A 81 8.80 11.04 9.49
CA GLU A 81 8.78 12.30 8.74
C GLU A 81 9.93 12.40 7.74
N HIS A 82 11.10 11.84 8.05
CA HIS A 82 12.25 11.96 7.16
C HIS A 82 12.46 10.69 6.32
N LEU A 83 12.68 9.54 6.95
CA LEU A 83 13.04 8.32 6.22
C LEU A 83 11.89 7.78 5.36
N ARG A 84 10.64 7.91 5.79
CA ARG A 84 9.47 7.53 4.99
C ARG A 84 9.39 8.29 3.67
N HIS A 85 9.72 9.59 3.66
CA HIS A 85 9.69 10.39 2.43
C HIS A 85 10.79 9.96 1.47
N HIS A 86 11.96 9.57 1.98
CA HIS A 86 13.00 8.95 1.17
C HIS A 86 12.57 7.59 0.60
N ALA A 87 11.89 6.76 1.39
CA ALA A 87 11.30 5.50 0.90
C ALA A 87 10.24 5.77 -0.19
N TYR A 88 9.40 6.80 -0.01
CA TYR A 88 8.45 7.21 -1.05
C TYR A 88 9.16 7.66 -2.33
N ARG A 89 10.27 8.39 -2.26
CA ARG A 89 11.03 8.77 -3.46
C ARG A 89 11.70 7.57 -4.13
N ALA A 90 12.25 6.64 -3.34
CA ALA A 90 12.93 5.46 -3.85
C ALA A 90 11.98 4.43 -4.49
N TYR A 91 10.79 4.23 -3.89
CA TYR A 91 9.82 3.22 -4.33
C TYR A 91 8.60 3.78 -5.05
N GLY A 92 8.30 5.08 -4.90
CA GLY A 92 7.10 5.73 -5.44
C GLY A 92 7.12 5.82 -6.96
N ALA A 93 8.30 5.93 -7.58
CA ALA A 93 8.45 5.82 -9.03
C ALA A 93 8.06 4.43 -9.58
N SER A 94 7.98 3.41 -8.71
CA SER A 94 7.56 2.04 -9.07
C SER A 94 6.05 1.79 -8.86
N VAL A 95 5.27 2.80 -8.45
CA VAL A 95 3.83 2.66 -8.26
C VAL A 95 3.11 2.92 -9.57
N LEU A 96 2.62 1.86 -10.21
CA LEU A 96 1.73 1.96 -11.39
C LEU A 96 0.56 2.91 -11.08
N PRO A 97 0.13 3.78 -12.00
CA PRO A 97 -1.08 4.60 -11.87
C PRO A 97 -2.31 3.78 -11.45
N ALA A 98 -3.27 4.42 -10.78
CA ALA A 98 -4.43 3.74 -10.19
C ALA A 98 -5.22 2.94 -11.22
N GLU A 99 -5.43 3.51 -12.40
CA GLU A 99 -6.06 2.89 -13.56
C GLU A 99 -5.34 1.62 -14.02
N GLN A 100 -4.01 1.60 -14.03
CA GLN A 100 -3.23 0.42 -14.42
C GLN A 100 -3.27 -0.67 -13.35
N ARG A 101 -3.24 -0.30 -12.05
CA ARG A 101 -3.41 -1.27 -10.96
C ARG A 101 -4.80 -1.90 -10.98
N ASN A 102 -5.83 -1.09 -11.18
CA ASN A 102 -7.21 -1.54 -11.27
C ASN A 102 -7.44 -2.41 -12.51
N ALA A 103 -6.87 -2.04 -13.65
CA ALA A 103 -6.90 -2.83 -14.87
C ALA A 103 -6.23 -4.20 -14.67
N ARG A 104 -5.06 -4.24 -14.02
CA ARG A 104 -4.38 -5.50 -13.68
C ARG A 104 -5.25 -6.41 -12.81
N ARG A 105 -5.88 -5.86 -11.78
CA ARG A 105 -6.79 -6.62 -10.91
C ARG A 105 -8.00 -7.17 -11.67
N LEU A 106 -8.56 -6.38 -12.59
CA LEU A 106 -9.65 -6.82 -13.44
C LEU A 106 -9.19 -7.90 -14.44
N ALA A 107 -8.00 -7.77 -15.00
CA ALA A 107 -7.35 -8.76 -15.85
C ALA A 107 -7.14 -10.11 -15.13
N GLU A 108 -6.64 -10.10 -13.88
CA GLU A 108 -6.49 -11.30 -13.06
C GLU A 108 -7.83 -12.04 -12.88
N ILE A 109 -8.92 -11.30 -12.65
CA ILE A 109 -10.28 -11.85 -12.52
C ILE A 109 -10.79 -12.43 -13.87
N ILE A 110 -10.56 -11.72 -14.97
CA ILE A 110 -10.95 -12.18 -16.31
C ILE A 110 -10.22 -13.47 -16.66
N LEU A 111 -8.92 -13.58 -16.36
CA LEU A 111 -8.17 -14.82 -16.57
C LEU A 111 -8.67 -15.96 -15.68
N SER A 112 -8.98 -15.69 -14.41
CA SER A 112 -9.42 -16.72 -13.48
C SER A 112 -10.81 -17.27 -13.81
N GLU A 113 -11.74 -16.41 -14.24
CA GLU A 113 -13.13 -16.79 -14.48
C GLU A 113 -13.43 -17.11 -15.95
N GLY A 114 -12.60 -16.64 -16.87
CA GLY A 114 -12.79 -16.81 -18.32
C GLY A 114 -14.13 -16.30 -18.86
N PRO A 115 -14.68 -15.15 -18.41
CA PRO A 115 -15.94 -14.66 -18.94
C PRO A 115 -15.77 -14.28 -20.41
N ARG A 116 -16.80 -14.49 -21.23
CA ARG A 116 -16.81 -14.01 -22.63
C ARG A 116 -17.20 -12.54 -22.74
N LEU A 117 -18.02 -12.07 -21.79
CA LEU A 117 -18.55 -10.72 -21.73
C LEU A 117 -18.41 -10.19 -20.32
N VAL A 118 -18.05 -8.91 -20.21
CA VAL A 118 -17.98 -8.17 -18.96
C VAL A 118 -18.78 -6.89 -19.11
N SER A 119 -19.49 -6.48 -18.06
CA SER A 119 -20.17 -5.17 -18.03
C SER A 119 -19.74 -4.36 -16.81
N ARG A 120 -19.86 -3.03 -16.92
CA ARG A 120 -19.57 -2.12 -15.79
C ARG A 120 -20.37 -2.46 -14.53
N ARG A 121 -21.62 -2.90 -14.71
CA ARG A 121 -22.51 -3.27 -13.60
C ARG A 121 -22.03 -4.53 -12.89
N ASP A 122 -21.50 -5.50 -13.64
CA ASP A 122 -20.98 -6.74 -13.06
C ASP A 122 -19.69 -6.49 -12.28
N ILE A 123 -18.84 -5.57 -12.76
CA ILE A 123 -17.66 -5.12 -12.02
C ILE A 123 -18.08 -4.38 -10.73
N GLN A 124 -19.03 -3.45 -10.84
CA GLN A 124 -19.47 -2.64 -9.70
C GLN A 124 -20.09 -3.50 -8.58
N ARG A 125 -20.86 -4.54 -8.93
CA ARG A 125 -21.46 -5.48 -7.96
C ARG A 125 -20.43 -6.30 -7.18
N ARG A 126 -19.19 -6.40 -7.65
CA ARG A 126 -18.13 -7.13 -6.94
C ARG A 126 -17.50 -6.32 -5.81
N HIS A 127 -17.83 -5.03 -5.69
CA HIS A 127 -17.33 -4.14 -4.64
C HIS A 127 -15.80 -4.19 -4.47
N LEU A 128 -15.08 -4.30 -5.59
CA LEU A 128 -13.61 -4.38 -5.59
C LEU A 128 -13.01 -3.04 -5.14
N ALA A 129 -12.06 -3.08 -4.20
CA ALA A 129 -11.34 -1.89 -3.77
C ALA A 129 -10.61 -1.24 -4.96
N GLY A 130 -10.80 0.08 -5.13
CA GLY A 130 -10.30 0.88 -6.25
C GLY A 130 -11.19 0.88 -7.50
N LEU A 131 -12.28 0.10 -7.52
CA LEU A 131 -13.24 -0.01 -8.64
C LEU A 131 -14.68 0.22 -8.14
N GLN A 132 -14.88 1.24 -7.30
CA GLN A 132 -16.16 1.49 -6.62
C GLN A 132 -17.00 2.51 -7.37
N THR A 133 -16.34 3.48 -8.01
CA THR A 133 -16.99 4.53 -8.78
C THR A 133 -17.07 4.21 -10.26
N ALA A 134 -18.04 4.82 -10.91
CA ALA A 134 -18.25 4.70 -12.35
C ALA A 134 -17.02 5.16 -13.17
N ASP A 135 -16.28 6.15 -12.68
CA ASP A 135 -15.10 6.72 -13.31
C ASP A 135 -13.87 5.83 -13.16
N GLU A 136 -13.61 5.30 -11.96
CA GLU A 136 -12.54 4.32 -11.71
C GLU A 136 -12.69 3.07 -12.58
N ILE A 137 -13.90 2.53 -12.66
CA ILE A 137 -14.20 1.36 -13.50
C ILE A 137 -13.95 1.69 -14.97
N LYS A 138 -14.35 2.89 -15.42
CA LYS A 138 -14.15 3.31 -16.80
C LYS A 138 -12.66 3.39 -17.14
N ARG A 139 -11.85 4.07 -16.31
CA ARG A 139 -10.40 4.20 -16.55
C ARG A 139 -9.70 2.84 -16.59
N ALA A 140 -10.09 1.90 -15.73
CA ALA A 140 -9.53 0.55 -15.76
C ALA A 140 -9.93 -0.23 -17.02
N LEU A 141 -11.18 -0.09 -17.48
CA LEU A 141 -11.64 -0.69 -18.73
C LEU A 141 -10.94 -0.09 -19.94
N ASP A 142 -10.76 1.23 -19.97
CA ASP A 142 -10.06 1.93 -21.05
C ASP A 142 -8.62 1.39 -21.19
N VAL A 143 -7.89 1.19 -20.08
CA VAL A 143 -6.55 0.54 -20.10
C VAL A 143 -6.58 -0.88 -20.67
N LEU A 144 -7.62 -1.68 -20.36
CA LEU A 144 -7.74 -3.03 -20.90
C LEU A 144 -8.15 -3.06 -22.38
N ILE A 145 -8.89 -2.05 -22.84
CA ILE A 145 -9.22 -1.88 -24.26
C ILE A 145 -7.96 -1.50 -25.02
N ASP A 146 -7.19 -0.53 -24.53
CA ASP A 146 -5.93 -0.11 -25.13
C ASP A 146 -4.90 -1.25 -25.19
N ALA A 147 -4.99 -2.22 -24.27
CA ALA A 147 -4.17 -3.42 -24.25
C ALA A 147 -4.70 -4.59 -25.11
N ASP A 148 -5.81 -4.40 -25.85
CA ASP A 148 -6.51 -5.44 -26.64
C ASP A 148 -7.05 -6.62 -25.81
N TRP A 149 -7.31 -6.43 -24.52
CA TRP A 149 -7.96 -7.44 -23.67
C TRP A 149 -9.48 -7.43 -23.82
N LEU A 150 -10.05 -6.24 -24.05
CA LEU A 150 -11.48 -5.99 -24.15
C LEU A 150 -11.82 -5.23 -25.43
N ALA A 151 -12.97 -5.52 -26.02
CA ALA A 151 -13.54 -4.76 -27.12
C ALA A 151 -14.96 -4.30 -26.77
N VAL A 152 -15.30 -3.05 -27.10
CA VAL A 152 -16.66 -2.52 -26.88
C VAL A 152 -17.63 -3.22 -27.81
N VAL A 153 -18.72 -3.76 -27.25
CA VAL A 153 -19.82 -4.36 -28.02
C VAL A 153 -21.03 -3.47 -27.91
N ASP A 154 -21.44 -2.90 -29.05
CA ASP A 154 -22.70 -2.17 -29.13
C ASP A 154 -23.87 -3.16 -29.22
N SER A 155 -24.60 -3.34 -28.11
CA SER A 155 -25.88 -4.04 -28.13
C SER A 155 -26.99 -3.06 -28.53
N LYS A 156 -27.51 -3.19 -29.76
CA LYS A 156 -28.75 -2.51 -30.19
C LYS A 156 -29.94 -3.17 -29.50
N THR A 157 -30.23 -2.75 -28.27
CA THR A 157 -31.55 -2.96 -27.65
C THR A 157 -32.29 -1.64 -27.68
N GLY A 158 -33.57 -1.63 -28.05
CA GLY A 158 -34.40 -0.42 -28.29
C GLY A 158 -34.64 0.51 -27.07
N GLY A 159 -33.80 0.43 -26.04
CA GLY A 159 -33.78 1.29 -24.85
C GLY A 159 -32.37 1.82 -24.53
N ARG A 160 -32.12 2.20 -23.26
CA ARG A 160 -30.84 2.80 -22.81
C ARG A 160 -29.66 1.83 -23.08
N ARG A 161 -28.69 2.29 -23.87
CA ARG A 161 -27.50 1.52 -24.29
C ARG A 161 -26.78 0.90 -23.09
N LYS A 162 -26.58 -0.42 -23.13
CA LYS A 162 -25.79 -1.16 -22.15
C LYS A 162 -24.38 -1.32 -22.71
N ALA A 163 -23.40 -0.66 -22.10
CA ALA A 163 -22.00 -0.86 -22.46
C ALA A 163 -21.53 -2.24 -21.98
N GLU A 164 -21.45 -3.19 -22.90
CA GLU A 164 -20.88 -4.52 -22.70
C GLU A 164 -19.53 -4.60 -23.42
N TYR A 165 -18.61 -5.38 -22.85
CA TYR A 165 -17.25 -5.53 -23.33
C TYR A 165 -16.98 -7.00 -23.60
N ALA A 166 -16.63 -7.35 -24.84
CA ALA A 166 -16.20 -8.69 -25.22
C ALA A 166 -14.76 -8.92 -24.78
N VAL A 167 -14.51 -10.06 -24.16
CA VAL A 167 -13.17 -10.50 -23.75
C VAL A 167 -12.47 -11.13 -24.94
N ASN A 168 -11.20 -10.77 -25.15
CA ASN A 168 -10.39 -11.32 -26.22
C ASN A 168 -10.27 -12.86 -26.09
N PRO A 169 -10.74 -13.65 -27.06
CA PRO A 169 -10.72 -15.11 -26.99
C PRO A 169 -9.32 -15.71 -26.87
N LYS A 170 -8.28 -14.99 -27.32
CA LYS A 170 -6.89 -15.45 -27.25
C LYS A 170 -6.35 -15.53 -25.82
N LEU A 171 -6.99 -14.87 -24.85
CA LEU A 171 -6.59 -14.90 -23.45
C LEU A 171 -6.77 -16.30 -22.82
N GLY A 172 -7.69 -17.12 -23.33
CA GLY A 172 -7.94 -18.48 -22.81
C GLY A 172 -6.78 -19.47 -22.99
N GLY A 173 -5.78 -19.13 -23.82
CA GLY A 173 -4.58 -19.94 -24.05
C GLY A 173 -3.41 -19.65 -23.11
N LEU A 174 -3.52 -18.64 -22.22
CA LEU A 174 -2.45 -18.19 -21.32
C LEU A 174 -2.44 -18.91 -19.95
N LYS A 175 -2.99 -20.13 -19.87
CA LYS A 175 -3.05 -20.90 -18.61
C LYS A 175 -1.68 -21.41 -18.17
#